data_AF-A0A7K8SNQ1-F1
#
_entry.id   AF-A0A7K8SNQ1-F1
#
_cell.length_a   1.000
_cell.length_b   1.000
_cell.length_c   1.000
_cell.angle_alpha   90.00
_cell.angle_beta   90.00
_cell.angle_gamma   90.00
#
_symmetry.space_group_name_H-M   'P 1'
#
loop_
_entity.id
_entity.type
_entity.pdbx_description
1 polymer ?
#
loop_
_entity_poly.entity_id
_entity_poly.type
_entity_poly.pdbx_seq_one_letter_code
_entity_poly.pdbx_strand_id
1 'polypeptide(L)'
;YEGTTIGLAFIKSICSDTHSAGIIQDHNRNEIAVAATMAHEMGHNLGMNHDTTACSCNAKVCIMTDTVSSIVPKKFSSCSLQSFEKYMLNDMPKCLTNIPDISSIVAPPLCGNGFVERGEECDCGTPEECTNDCCDPETCKLTAGSMCAEGECCENCQYKNPGAVCRAVKNDCDLAEMCTGSSANCPEDRFRVNGYPCNYGEGYCYMGTCPTRENQCKAAFGPQATEGAASCYWLNEKGVYYGYCRKEKGSHVPCKKKDVMCGKLFCTGGKEMPRDGNMVAFQSCKASVARNGQADPGMILNGTKCGNGMVCSNGECVYAEDVFRSTNCSAKCTGHAVCDHKLQCQCEEGWAPPTCESSS
;
A
#
# COMPACT_ATOMS: atom_id res chain seq x y z
N TYR A 1 32.91 -0.06 11.42
CA TYR A 1 33.22 0.90 10.34
C TYR A 1 34.71 1.15 10.34
N GLU A 2 35.30 1.35 9.16
CA GLU A 2 36.58 2.05 9.05
C GLU A 2 36.29 3.44 8.47
N GLY A 3 36.88 4.49 9.03
CA GLY A 3 36.66 5.88 8.58
C GLY A 3 35.65 6.68 9.42
N THR A 4 35.09 7.73 8.80
CA THR A 4 34.25 8.75 9.47
C THR A 4 32.74 8.50 9.34
N THR A 5 32.33 7.36 8.76
CA THR A 5 30.93 7.01 8.59
C THR A 5 30.30 6.61 9.93
N ILE A 6 29.22 7.30 10.32
CA ILE A 6 28.49 7.08 11.58
C ILE A 6 27.10 6.43 11.38
N GLY A 7 26.69 6.20 10.14
CA GLY A 7 25.44 5.55 9.79
C GLY A 7 25.42 5.11 8.33
N LEU A 8 24.53 4.18 7.99
CA LEU A 8 24.30 3.74 6.62
C LEU A 8 22.89 3.14 6.46
N ALA A 9 22.17 3.55 5.43
CA ALA A 9 20.88 3.01 5.05
C ALA A 9 20.74 2.84 3.54
N PHE A 10 19.87 1.91 3.13
CA PHE A 10 19.47 1.79 1.73
C PHE A 10 18.51 2.92 1.36
N ILE A 11 18.68 3.48 0.15
CA ILE A 11 17.82 4.57 -0.33
C ILE A 11 16.53 3.99 -0.94
N LYS A 12 15.37 4.58 -0.65
CA LYS A 12 14.04 4.17 -1.17
C LYS A 12 13.65 2.73 -0.85
N SER A 13 13.99 2.28 0.35
CA SER A 13 13.88 0.88 0.73
C SER A 13 12.85 0.58 1.81
N ILE A 14 12.14 1.59 2.33
CA ILE A 14 11.09 1.37 3.33
C ILE A 14 10.06 0.36 2.78
N CYS A 15 9.58 -0.55 3.64
CA CYS A 15 8.73 -1.71 3.30
C CYS A 15 9.40 -2.86 2.53
N SER A 16 10.67 -2.76 2.16
CA SER A 16 11.40 -3.90 1.59
C SER A 16 11.74 -4.94 2.66
N ASP A 17 11.34 -6.20 2.45
CA ASP A 17 11.67 -7.34 3.32
C ASP A 17 13.18 -7.57 3.53
N THR A 18 14.02 -7.00 2.66
CA THR A 18 15.48 -7.22 2.67
C THR A 18 16.30 -5.95 2.79
N HIS A 19 15.73 -4.78 2.50
CA HIS A 19 16.46 -3.50 2.45
C HIS A 19 15.87 -2.41 3.34
N SER A 20 14.72 -2.63 4.01
CA SER A 20 14.10 -1.66 4.92
C SER A 20 14.84 -1.61 6.26
N ALA A 21 16.10 -1.19 6.22
CA ALA A 21 17.02 -1.17 7.35
C ALA A 21 18.02 -0.01 7.23
N GLY A 22 18.54 0.38 8.39
CA GLY A 22 19.67 1.29 8.55
C GLY A 22 20.49 0.88 9.77
N ILE A 23 21.78 1.22 9.75
CA ILE A 23 22.70 1.02 10.87
C ILE A 23 23.16 2.38 11.37
N ILE A 24 23.14 2.56 12.69
CA ILE A 24 23.48 3.83 13.36
C ILE A 24 24.56 3.53 14.39
N GLN A 25 25.64 4.30 14.37
CA GLN A 25 26.64 4.29 15.44
C GLN A 25 26.17 5.18 16.59
N ASP A 26 26.24 4.67 17.82
CA ASP A 26 26.09 5.48 19.03
C ASP A 26 27.37 6.31 19.27
N HIS A 27 27.54 7.38 18.48
CA HIS A 27 28.81 8.12 18.37
C HIS A 27 28.93 9.31 19.32
N ASN A 28 27.86 9.68 20.04
CA ASN A 28 27.81 10.90 20.83
C ASN A 28 27.06 10.68 22.15
N ARG A 29 27.54 11.30 23.23
CA ARG A 29 26.85 11.28 24.53
C ARG A 29 25.55 12.08 24.53
N ASN A 30 25.38 13.01 23.59
CA ASN A 30 24.14 13.71 23.37
C ASN A 30 23.22 12.85 22.49
N GLU A 31 22.18 12.28 23.10
CA GLU A 31 21.19 11.42 22.47
C GLU A 31 20.50 12.08 21.26
N ILE A 32 20.35 13.42 21.26
CA ILE A 32 19.75 14.15 20.15
C ILE A 32 20.65 14.11 18.91
N ALA A 33 21.97 14.07 19.09
CA ALA A 33 22.91 13.95 17.96
C ALA A 33 22.84 12.56 17.32
N VAL A 34 22.63 11.51 18.13
CA VAL A 34 22.42 10.15 17.65
C VAL A 34 21.05 10.02 16.99
N ALA A 35 20.01 10.63 17.56
CA ALA A 35 18.68 10.71 16.96
C ALA A 35 18.69 11.43 15.61
N ALA A 36 19.47 12.51 15.46
CA ALA A 36 19.65 13.20 14.18
C ALA A 36 20.30 12.29 13.12
N THR A 37 21.21 11.39 13.54
CA THR A 37 21.81 10.38 12.66
C THR A 37 20.77 9.33 12.26
N MET A 38 19.95 8.87 13.21
CA MET A 38 18.83 7.97 12.92
C MET A 38 17.84 8.60 11.93
N ALA A 39 17.49 9.88 12.11
CA ALA A 39 16.63 10.61 11.18
C ALA A 39 17.25 10.75 9.79
N HIS A 40 18.58 10.93 9.68
CA HIS A 40 19.30 10.94 8.41
C HIS A 40 19.18 9.59 7.68
N GLU A 41 19.46 8.49 8.37
CA GLU A 41 19.38 7.15 7.78
C GLU A 41 17.93 6.74 7.41
N MET A 42 16.95 7.07 8.26
CA MET A 42 15.54 6.90 7.91
C MET A 42 15.14 7.78 6.72
N GLY A 43 15.71 8.99 6.60
CA GLY A 43 15.57 9.85 5.44
C GLY A 43 15.97 9.15 4.15
N HIS A 44 17.09 8.43 4.14
CA HIS A 44 17.47 7.58 3.02
C HIS A 44 16.45 6.48 2.73
N ASN A 45 16.01 5.72 3.74
CA ASN A 45 14.98 4.69 3.54
C ASN A 45 13.69 5.28 2.93
N LEU A 46 13.36 6.53 3.29
CA LEU A 46 12.25 7.33 2.78
C LEU A 46 12.56 8.11 1.47
N GLY A 47 13.68 7.79 0.83
CA GLY A 47 14.03 8.24 -0.51
C GLY A 47 14.73 9.60 -0.61
N MET A 48 15.14 10.18 0.52
CA MET A 48 15.90 11.43 0.56
C MET A 48 17.37 11.20 0.19
N ASN A 49 17.95 12.13 -0.58
CA ASN A 49 19.38 12.16 -0.88
C ASN A 49 20.07 13.23 -0.02
N HIS A 50 21.40 13.21 -0.02
CA HIS A 50 22.17 14.27 0.62
C HIS A 50 21.88 15.66 0.03
N ASP A 51 21.98 16.67 0.88
CA ASP A 51 21.85 18.07 0.50
C ASP A 51 23.02 18.51 -0.40
N THR A 52 22.72 19.35 -1.39
CA THR A 52 23.71 19.99 -2.28
C THR A 52 23.70 21.50 -2.06
N THR A 53 24.63 22.22 -2.70
CA THR A 53 24.67 23.70 -2.64
C THR A 53 23.43 24.38 -3.22
N ALA A 54 22.60 23.66 -4.00
CA ALA A 54 21.34 24.17 -4.52
C ALA A 54 20.18 24.07 -3.50
N CYS A 55 20.37 23.35 -2.39
CA CYS A 55 19.34 23.10 -1.40
C CYS A 55 19.23 24.26 -0.41
N SER A 56 18.02 24.75 -0.19
CA SER A 56 17.74 25.73 0.86
C SER A 56 17.47 25.03 2.19
N CYS A 57 18.13 25.53 3.26
CA CYS A 57 18.00 25.05 4.63
C CYS A 57 17.63 26.22 5.56
N ASN A 58 16.47 26.13 6.23
CA ASN A 58 16.03 27.14 7.21
C ASN A 58 16.69 26.96 8.59
N ALA A 59 17.90 26.42 8.61
CA ALA A 59 18.75 26.20 9.78
C ALA A 59 20.22 26.27 9.33
N LYS A 60 21.17 26.25 10.27
CA LYS A 60 22.61 26.28 9.94
C LYS A 60 23.08 25.00 9.25
N VAL A 61 22.52 23.86 9.64
CA VAL A 61 22.80 22.53 9.11
C VAL A 61 21.46 21.77 9.05
N CYS A 62 21.22 21.06 7.95
CA CYS A 62 20.02 20.25 7.76
C CYS A 62 20.33 18.76 7.94
N ILE A 63 19.31 17.96 8.23
CA ILE A 63 19.45 16.54 8.60
C ILE A 63 20.19 15.76 7.50
N MET A 64 19.91 16.03 6.22
CA MET A 64 20.52 15.33 5.09
C MET A 64 21.86 15.92 4.63
N THR A 65 22.51 16.77 5.44
CA THR A 65 23.89 17.19 5.13
C THR A 65 24.83 15.98 5.20
N ASP A 66 25.73 15.85 4.24
CA ASP A 66 26.61 14.68 4.05
C ASP A 66 27.79 14.59 5.03
N THR A 67 27.89 15.56 5.94
CA THR A 67 28.98 15.70 6.91
C THR A 67 28.44 15.97 8.30
N VAL A 68 29.07 15.30 9.28
CA VAL A 68 28.76 15.49 10.70
C VAL A 68 29.40 16.80 11.17
N SER A 69 28.63 17.61 11.90
CA SER A 69 29.11 18.87 12.46
C SER A 69 28.87 18.91 13.98
N SER A 70 29.48 19.88 14.67
CA SER A 70 29.18 20.14 16.09
C SER A 70 27.76 20.70 16.32
N ILE A 71 27.12 21.18 15.26
CA ILE A 71 25.73 21.65 15.29
C ILE A 71 24.83 20.46 14.99
N VAL A 72 23.96 20.11 15.95
CA VAL A 72 22.99 19.03 15.77
C VAL A 72 21.84 19.51 14.89
N PRO A 73 21.63 18.91 13.70
CA PRO A 73 20.56 19.32 12.80
C PRO A 73 19.20 18.86 13.33
N LYS A 74 18.16 19.67 13.09
CA LYS A 74 16.77 19.39 13.51
C LYS A 74 15.74 19.60 12.40
N LYS A 75 16.17 20.05 11.22
CA LYS A 75 15.29 20.40 10.10
C LYS A 75 15.76 19.71 8.83
N PHE A 76 14.82 19.30 8.00
CA PHE A 76 15.07 18.85 6.63
C PHE A 76 15.23 20.05 5.68
N SER A 77 15.97 19.86 4.60
CA SER A 77 16.12 20.88 3.55
C SER A 77 14.95 20.82 2.57
N SER A 78 14.83 21.85 1.75
CA SER A 78 13.91 21.86 0.59
C SER A 78 14.11 20.66 -0.36
N CYS A 79 15.34 20.22 -0.59
CA CYS A 79 15.64 19.06 -1.44
C CYS A 79 15.21 17.74 -0.80
N SER A 80 15.37 17.62 0.53
CA SER A 80 14.95 16.42 1.26
C SER A 80 13.43 16.25 1.15
N LEU A 81 12.67 17.33 1.38
CA LEU A 81 11.20 17.32 1.26
C LEU A 81 10.73 16.97 -0.16
N GLN A 82 11.35 17.54 -1.19
CA GLN A 82 11.03 17.22 -2.58
C GLN A 82 11.36 15.76 -2.93
N SER A 83 12.46 15.22 -2.41
CA SER A 83 12.86 13.83 -2.64
C SER A 83 11.87 12.85 -1.99
N PHE A 84 11.44 13.16 -0.77
CA PHE A 84 10.43 12.41 -0.05
C PHE A 84 9.08 12.42 -0.77
N GLU A 85 8.57 13.61 -1.12
CA GLU A 85 7.30 13.75 -1.85
C GLU A 85 7.33 12.94 -3.16
N LYS A 86 8.41 13.06 -3.93
CA LYS A 86 8.58 12.30 -5.17
C LYS A 86 8.58 10.79 -4.91
N TYR A 87 9.19 10.32 -3.83
CA TYR A 87 9.19 8.90 -3.49
C TYR A 87 7.79 8.42 -3.11
N MET A 88 7.11 9.14 -2.23
CA MET A 88 5.76 8.80 -1.79
C MET A 88 4.75 8.78 -2.95
N LEU A 89 4.84 9.75 -3.88
CA LEU A 89 3.95 9.82 -5.05
C LEU A 89 4.21 8.73 -6.09
N ASN A 90 5.46 8.30 -6.29
CA ASN A 90 5.78 7.32 -7.34
C ASN A 90 5.67 5.87 -6.88
N ASP A 91 6.05 5.59 -5.64
CA ASP A 91 6.18 4.22 -5.15
C ASP A 91 5.12 3.85 -4.10
N MET A 92 4.51 4.85 -3.43
CA MET A 92 3.46 4.70 -2.42
C MET A 92 3.63 3.45 -1.54
N PRO A 93 4.66 3.44 -0.68
CA PRO A 93 4.97 2.29 0.17
C PRO A 93 3.78 1.91 1.08
N LYS A 94 3.12 0.79 0.74
CA LYS A 94 1.88 0.35 1.39
C LYS A 94 2.00 0.06 2.88
N CYS A 95 3.20 -0.23 3.41
CA CYS A 95 3.39 -0.50 4.84
C CYS A 95 3.37 0.75 5.71
N LEU A 96 3.30 1.95 5.11
CA LEU A 96 3.23 3.23 5.83
C LEU A 96 1.80 3.78 5.92
N THR A 97 0.79 3.02 5.48
CA THR A 97 -0.61 3.49 5.46
C THR A 97 -1.43 2.99 6.64
N ASN A 98 -0.84 2.20 7.54
CA ASN A 98 -1.53 1.68 8.71
C ASN A 98 -0.99 2.32 9.99
N ILE A 99 -1.90 2.73 10.87
CA ILE A 99 -1.59 3.14 12.23
C ILE A 99 -1.28 1.88 13.05
N PRO A 100 -0.20 1.85 13.86
CA PRO A 100 0.12 0.69 14.69
C PRO A 100 -0.95 0.49 15.78
N ASP A 101 -1.12 -0.76 16.21
CA ASP A 101 -1.96 -1.06 17.37
C ASP A 101 -1.34 -0.40 18.61
N ILE A 102 -2.10 0.45 19.30
CA ILE A 102 -1.67 1.18 20.51
C ILE A 102 -1.12 0.20 21.56
N SER A 103 -1.66 -1.02 21.64
CA SER A 103 -1.19 -2.04 22.58
C SER A 103 0.19 -2.62 22.24
N SER A 104 0.66 -2.43 21.01
CA SER A 104 1.97 -2.89 20.53
C SER A 104 3.09 -1.87 20.75
N ILE A 105 2.77 -0.63 21.13
CA ILE A 105 3.75 0.42 21.37
C ILE A 105 4.42 0.17 22.71
N VAL A 106 5.73 -0.06 22.65
CA VAL A 106 6.56 -0.35 23.84
C VAL A 106 7.11 0.92 24.49
N ALA A 107 7.08 2.05 23.77
CA ALA A 107 7.47 3.35 24.32
C ALA A 107 6.47 3.81 25.39
N PRO A 108 6.91 4.51 26.44
CA PRO A 108 6.00 5.17 27.37
C PRO A 108 5.15 6.22 26.63
N PRO A 109 3.83 6.33 26.93
CA PRO A 109 2.96 7.37 26.38
C PRO A 109 3.52 8.78 26.63
N LEU A 110 3.45 9.64 25.63
CA LEU A 110 3.92 11.02 25.68
C LEU A 110 2.87 11.97 25.07
N CYS A 111 2.11 12.61 25.95
CA CYS A 111 1.19 13.65 25.56
C CYS A 111 1.89 14.82 24.88
N GLY A 112 1.36 15.22 23.71
CA GLY A 112 1.80 16.33 22.87
C GLY A 112 2.72 15.89 21.72
N ASN A 113 2.77 14.60 21.41
CA ASN A 113 3.56 14.07 20.29
C ASN A 113 2.74 13.90 18.99
N GLY A 114 1.45 14.24 19.03
CA GLY A 114 0.53 14.14 17.89
C GLY A 114 0.08 12.70 17.57
N PHE A 115 0.22 11.78 18.52
CA PHE A 115 -0.15 10.38 18.34
C PHE A 115 -0.83 9.85 19.60
N VAL A 116 -2.09 9.40 19.48
CA VAL A 116 -2.85 8.90 20.64
C VAL A 116 -2.27 7.59 21.17
N GLU A 117 -1.70 7.65 22.38
CA GLU A 117 -1.12 6.51 23.06
C GLU A 117 -1.99 5.99 24.22
N ARG A 118 -1.52 4.92 24.87
CA ARG A 118 -2.27 4.28 25.95
C ARG A 118 -2.49 5.26 27.13
N GLY A 119 -3.75 5.62 27.36
CA GLY A 119 -4.17 6.47 28.48
C GLY A 119 -4.60 7.87 28.05
N GLU A 120 -4.30 8.25 26.82
CA GLU A 120 -4.73 9.48 26.17
C GLU A 120 -6.08 9.28 25.48
N GLU A 121 -6.85 10.35 25.35
CA GLU A 121 -8.12 10.35 24.60
C GLU A 121 -8.00 11.10 23.26
N CYS A 122 -7.00 11.96 23.14
CA CYS A 122 -6.64 12.76 21.97
C CYS A 122 -5.20 13.26 22.12
N ASP A 123 -4.53 13.61 21.02
CA ASP A 123 -3.24 14.28 21.05
C ASP A 123 -3.06 15.14 19.79
N CYS A 124 -3.20 16.46 19.95
CA CYS A 124 -3.08 17.43 18.86
C CYS A 124 -1.68 18.08 18.77
N GLY A 125 -0.66 17.50 19.41
CA GLY A 125 0.68 18.06 19.51
C GLY A 125 0.86 19.00 20.70
N THR A 126 1.88 19.86 20.65
CA THR A 126 2.19 20.77 21.77
C THR A 126 1.13 21.87 21.92
N PRO A 127 1.04 22.52 23.10
CA PRO A 127 0.11 23.64 23.30
C PRO A 127 0.25 24.79 22.29
N GLU A 128 1.45 25.00 21.73
CA GLU A 128 1.71 26.04 20.72
C GLU A 128 1.23 25.65 19.31
N GLU A 129 1.17 24.35 19.01
CA GLU A 129 0.83 23.83 17.68
C GLU A 129 -0.62 23.34 17.59
N CYS A 130 -1.23 22.99 18.73
CA CYS A 130 -2.59 22.49 18.78
C CYS A 130 -3.61 23.56 18.36
N THR A 131 -4.41 23.21 17.35
CA THR A 131 -5.53 24.02 16.84
C THR A 131 -6.88 23.34 17.04
N ASN A 132 -6.89 22.23 17.77
CA ASN A 132 -8.06 21.36 17.95
C ASN A 132 -8.78 21.69 19.26
N ASP A 133 -9.88 22.43 19.19
CA ASP A 133 -10.68 22.85 20.35
C ASP A 133 -11.31 21.66 21.12
N CYS A 134 -11.30 20.46 20.53
CA CYS A 134 -11.85 19.25 21.13
C CYS A 134 -10.86 18.56 22.08
N CYS A 135 -9.57 18.91 22.03
CA CYS A 135 -8.50 18.28 22.80
C CYS A 135 -7.80 19.31 23.69
N ASP A 136 -7.56 18.94 24.94
CA ASP A 136 -6.69 19.70 25.83
C ASP A 136 -5.22 19.26 25.61
N PRO A 137 -4.36 20.11 25.01
CA PRO A 137 -2.97 19.75 24.71
C PRO A 137 -2.08 19.61 25.94
N GLU A 138 -2.50 20.08 27.13
CA GLU A 138 -1.73 19.88 28.36
C GLU A 138 -2.01 18.51 29.00
N THR A 139 -3.21 17.95 28.76
CA THR A 139 -3.67 16.73 29.45
C THR A 139 -3.94 15.55 28.53
N CYS A 140 -4.00 15.77 27.21
CA CYS A 140 -4.39 14.77 26.21
C CYS A 140 -5.76 14.13 26.50
N LYS A 141 -6.68 14.99 26.96
CA LYS A 141 -8.06 14.65 27.30
C LYS A 141 -9.03 15.44 26.44
N LEU A 142 -10.19 14.83 26.19
CA LEU A 142 -11.25 15.52 25.48
C LEU A 142 -11.79 16.68 26.33
N THR A 143 -12.06 17.80 25.67
CA THR A 143 -12.71 18.95 26.31
C THR A 143 -14.15 18.63 26.67
N ALA A 144 -14.72 19.37 27.63
CA ALA A 144 -16.07 19.10 28.12
C ALA A 144 -17.12 19.17 27.00
N GLY A 145 -17.85 18.07 26.79
CA GLY A 145 -18.87 17.95 25.74
C GLY A 145 -18.37 17.34 24.43
N SER A 146 -17.05 17.15 24.28
CA SER A 146 -16.44 16.51 23.12
C SER A 146 -16.54 14.98 23.22
N MET A 147 -16.88 14.34 22.10
CA MET A 147 -16.92 12.88 21.94
C MET A 147 -15.72 12.35 21.15
N CYS A 148 -15.07 13.24 20.39
CA CYS A 148 -13.88 12.96 19.61
C CYS A 148 -13.07 14.25 19.42
N ALA A 149 -11.80 14.09 19.05
CA ALA A 149 -10.97 15.20 18.61
C ALA A 149 -10.42 14.97 17.20
N GLU A 150 -10.05 13.73 16.87
CA GLU A 150 -9.40 13.39 15.60
C GLU A 150 -10.09 12.19 14.93
N GLY A 151 -9.77 11.96 13.66
CA GLY A 151 -10.31 10.86 12.85
C GLY A 151 -11.31 11.33 11.79
N GLU A 152 -11.45 10.56 10.71
CA GLU A 152 -12.25 10.94 9.54
C GLU A 152 -13.76 11.00 9.83
N CYS A 153 -14.20 10.38 10.92
CA CYS A 153 -15.56 10.38 11.44
C CYS A 153 -15.77 11.33 12.62
N CYS A 154 -14.85 12.27 12.86
CA CYS A 154 -15.05 13.37 13.81
C CYS A 154 -15.41 14.67 13.06
N GLU A 155 -16.45 15.36 13.52
CA GLU A 155 -16.83 16.68 13.02
C GLU A 155 -17.38 17.53 14.16
N ASN A 156 -16.84 18.74 14.33
CA ASN A 156 -17.23 19.67 15.42
C ASN A 156 -17.23 19.00 16.80
N CYS A 157 -16.18 18.24 17.11
CA CYS A 157 -16.01 17.46 18.36
C CYS A 157 -17.07 16.36 18.61
N GLN A 158 -17.88 16.02 17.61
CA GLN A 158 -18.90 14.97 17.67
C GLN A 158 -18.65 13.90 16.61
N TYR A 159 -19.15 12.68 16.86
CA TYR A 159 -19.14 11.66 15.81
C TYR A 159 -20.03 12.10 14.65
N LYS A 160 -19.53 11.94 13.43
CA LYS A 160 -20.33 12.12 12.22
C LYS A 160 -21.51 11.16 12.22
N ASN A 161 -22.61 11.57 11.60
CA ASN A 161 -23.81 10.74 11.48
C ASN A 161 -23.49 9.37 10.83
N PRO A 162 -24.19 8.30 11.24
CA PRO A 162 -24.09 7.00 10.58
C PRO A 162 -24.34 7.13 9.07
N GLY A 163 -23.49 6.52 8.25
CA GLY A 163 -23.61 6.57 6.79
C GLY A 163 -22.87 7.73 6.12
N ALA A 164 -22.27 8.65 6.89
CA ALA A 164 -21.37 9.66 6.33
C ALA A 164 -20.11 8.98 5.75
N VAL A 165 -19.80 9.24 4.48
CA VAL A 165 -18.62 8.64 3.82
C VAL A 165 -17.33 9.20 4.43
N CYS A 166 -16.52 8.31 4.99
CA CYS A 166 -15.18 8.65 5.50
C CYS A 166 -14.06 8.19 4.58
N ARG A 167 -14.31 7.15 3.76
CA ARG A 167 -13.41 6.77 2.67
C ARG A 167 -14.19 6.47 1.40
N ALA A 168 -13.85 7.19 0.33
CA ALA A 168 -14.45 6.98 -0.99
C ALA A 168 -13.95 5.70 -1.67
N VAL A 169 -14.77 5.18 -2.60
CA VAL A 169 -14.44 4.05 -3.48
C VAL A 169 -13.25 4.41 -4.38
N LYS A 170 -12.22 3.55 -4.42
CA LYS A 170 -11.02 3.74 -5.26
C LYS A 170 -11.16 3.12 -6.65
N ASN A 171 -11.90 2.01 -6.78
CA ASN A 171 -12.07 1.27 -8.02
C ASN A 171 -13.29 0.33 -7.96
N ASP A 172 -13.64 -0.32 -9.06
CA ASP A 172 -14.78 -1.23 -9.18
C ASP A 172 -14.85 -2.33 -8.11
N CYS A 173 -13.69 -2.75 -7.58
CA CYS A 173 -13.56 -3.82 -6.60
C CYS A 173 -13.53 -3.34 -5.16
N ASP A 174 -13.72 -2.05 -4.92
CA ASP A 174 -13.66 -1.43 -3.62
C ASP A 174 -15.06 -1.03 -3.12
N LEU A 175 -15.22 -0.87 -1.81
CA LEU A 175 -16.45 -0.33 -1.20
C LEU A 175 -16.14 1.02 -0.55
N ALA A 176 -17.17 1.85 -0.30
CA ALA A 176 -16.99 3.06 0.50
C ALA A 176 -17.10 2.70 1.99
N GLU A 177 -16.21 3.21 2.82
CA GLU A 177 -16.43 3.16 4.27
C GLU A 177 -17.20 4.37 4.75
N MET A 178 -18.12 4.07 5.66
CA MET A 178 -19.03 5.04 6.24
C MET A 178 -18.94 5.01 7.75
N CYS A 179 -19.05 6.19 8.35
CA CYS A 179 -19.06 6.36 9.79
C CYS A 179 -20.20 5.56 10.41
N THR A 180 -19.94 5.00 11.60
CA THR A 180 -20.94 4.23 12.35
C THR A 180 -21.83 5.12 13.24
N GLY A 181 -21.44 6.39 13.44
CA GLY A 181 -22.03 7.29 14.43
C GLY A 181 -21.61 7.03 15.87
N SER A 182 -20.67 6.12 16.10
CA SER A 182 -20.23 5.70 17.44
C SER A 182 -18.71 5.67 17.61
N SER A 183 -17.97 6.15 16.62
CA SER A 183 -16.52 6.11 16.54
C SER A 183 -16.03 7.31 15.75
N ALA A 184 -14.89 7.87 16.16
CA ALA A 184 -14.21 8.95 15.45
C ALA A 184 -13.38 8.44 14.26
N ASN A 185 -12.94 7.18 14.32
CA ASN A 185 -12.16 6.55 13.27
C ASN A 185 -13.08 5.97 12.19
N CYS A 186 -12.67 6.12 10.93
CA CYS A 186 -13.29 5.38 9.83
C CYS A 186 -13.14 3.86 10.08
N PRO A 187 -14.17 3.04 9.79
CA PRO A 187 -14.05 1.59 9.87
C PRO A 187 -12.91 1.05 8.99
N GLU A 188 -12.49 -0.19 9.26
CA GLU A 188 -11.48 -0.90 8.47
C GLU A 188 -11.86 -0.94 6.98
N ASP A 189 -10.90 -0.64 6.10
CA ASP A 189 -11.06 -0.68 4.63
C ASP A 189 -11.59 -2.04 4.17
N ARG A 190 -12.79 -2.04 3.59
CA ARG A 190 -13.42 -3.23 3.01
C ARG A 190 -13.58 -3.07 1.52
N PHE A 191 -13.34 -4.16 0.83
CA PHE A 191 -13.52 -4.26 -0.60
C PHE A 191 -14.57 -5.31 -0.96
N ARG A 192 -15.02 -5.27 -2.22
CA ARG A 192 -16.03 -6.20 -2.75
C ARG A 192 -15.58 -7.64 -2.60
N VAL A 193 -16.56 -8.52 -2.42
CA VAL A 193 -16.32 -9.97 -2.37
C VAL A 193 -15.56 -10.45 -3.62
N ASN A 194 -14.65 -11.40 -3.42
CA ASN A 194 -13.93 -12.05 -4.52
C ASN A 194 -14.93 -12.64 -5.53
N GLY A 195 -14.66 -12.48 -6.82
CA GLY A 195 -15.55 -12.94 -7.90
C GLY A 195 -16.58 -11.92 -8.37
N TYR A 196 -16.69 -10.74 -7.73
CA TYR A 196 -17.53 -9.67 -8.26
C TYR A 196 -17.00 -9.20 -9.64
N PRO A 197 -17.83 -9.08 -10.70
CA PRO A 197 -17.37 -8.64 -12.00
C PRO A 197 -16.79 -7.21 -11.97
N CYS A 198 -15.67 -6.98 -12.65
CA CYS A 198 -15.02 -5.67 -12.71
C CYS A 198 -14.51 -5.35 -14.12
N ASN A 199 -14.14 -4.10 -14.36
CA ASN A 199 -13.69 -3.61 -15.67
C ASN A 199 -14.68 -3.97 -16.79
N TYR A 200 -15.96 -3.60 -16.59
CA TYR A 200 -17.06 -3.87 -17.51
C TYR A 200 -17.29 -5.37 -17.83
N GLY A 201 -16.90 -6.27 -16.91
CA GLY A 201 -17.06 -7.73 -17.07
C GLY A 201 -15.84 -8.45 -17.66
N GLU A 202 -14.77 -7.72 -17.93
CA GLU A 202 -13.51 -8.29 -18.43
C GLU A 202 -12.67 -8.96 -17.33
N GLY A 203 -12.99 -8.73 -16.05
CA GLY A 203 -12.30 -9.34 -14.93
C GLY A 203 -13.23 -9.70 -13.76
N TYR A 204 -12.62 -10.27 -12.74
CA TYR A 204 -13.25 -10.55 -11.46
C TYR A 204 -12.42 -9.94 -10.34
N CYS A 205 -13.09 -9.34 -9.36
CA CYS A 205 -12.45 -8.80 -8.18
C CYS A 205 -11.74 -9.90 -7.42
N TYR A 206 -10.49 -9.65 -7.05
CA TYR A 206 -9.69 -10.53 -6.23
C TYR A 206 -8.82 -9.71 -5.29
N MET A 207 -9.06 -9.88 -3.99
CA MET A 207 -8.35 -9.17 -2.92
C MET A 207 -8.35 -7.64 -3.12
N GLY A 208 -9.52 -7.08 -3.47
CA GLY A 208 -9.73 -5.63 -3.64
C GLY A 208 -9.17 -5.04 -4.94
N THR A 209 -8.66 -5.89 -5.83
CA THR A 209 -8.14 -5.47 -7.14
C THR A 209 -8.91 -6.13 -8.28
N CYS A 210 -8.84 -5.54 -9.47
CA CYS A 210 -9.35 -6.13 -10.70
C CYS A 210 -8.18 -6.66 -11.56
N PRO A 211 -7.66 -7.88 -11.29
CA PRO A 211 -6.54 -8.43 -12.04
C PRO A 211 -6.94 -8.77 -13.48
N THR A 212 -6.36 -8.05 -14.43
CA THR A 212 -6.45 -8.35 -15.87
C THR A 212 -5.04 -8.42 -16.46
N ARG A 213 -4.86 -9.22 -17.53
CA ARG A 213 -3.58 -9.29 -18.25
C ARG A 213 -3.18 -7.93 -18.81
N GLU A 214 -4.16 -7.19 -19.33
CA GLU A 214 -4.01 -5.81 -19.80
C GLU A 214 -3.46 -4.86 -18.72
N ASN A 215 -4.07 -4.84 -17.53
CA ASN A 215 -3.62 -3.97 -16.43
C ASN A 215 -2.26 -4.40 -15.88
N GLN A 216 -1.96 -5.70 -15.85
CA GLN A 216 -0.62 -6.19 -15.49
C GLN A 216 0.43 -5.76 -16.52
N CYS A 217 0.10 -5.77 -17.82
CA CYS A 217 1.00 -5.25 -18.85
C CYS A 217 1.26 -3.75 -18.68
N LYS A 218 0.23 -2.96 -18.38
CA LYS A 218 0.37 -1.53 -18.09
C LYS A 218 1.21 -1.26 -16.86
N ALA A 219 1.04 -2.06 -15.79
CA ALA A 219 1.84 -1.96 -14.58
C ALA A 219 3.32 -2.31 -14.83
N ALA A 220 3.58 -3.35 -15.65
CA ALA A 220 4.93 -3.82 -15.93
C ALA A 220 5.69 -2.92 -16.91
N PHE A 221 5.06 -2.47 -17.99
CA PHE A 221 5.71 -1.78 -19.12
C PHE A 221 5.19 -0.35 -19.37
N GLY A 222 4.34 0.18 -18.50
CA GLY A 222 3.77 1.53 -18.60
C GLY A 222 2.44 1.59 -19.38
N PRO A 223 1.77 2.76 -19.36
CA PRO A 223 0.36 2.89 -19.75
C PRO A 223 0.05 2.55 -21.22
N GLN A 224 1.05 2.59 -22.10
CA GLN A 224 0.92 2.24 -23.52
C GLN A 224 1.12 0.74 -23.81
N ALA A 225 1.40 -0.06 -22.79
CA ALA A 225 1.52 -1.51 -22.95
C ALA A 225 0.15 -2.17 -22.96
N THR A 226 0.03 -3.25 -23.74
CA THR A 226 -1.21 -4.03 -23.92
C THR A 226 -0.90 -5.52 -23.83
N GLU A 227 -1.95 -6.33 -23.63
CA GLU A 227 -1.84 -7.78 -23.67
C GLU A 227 -1.24 -8.28 -25.01
N GLY A 228 -0.32 -9.23 -24.93
CA GLY A 228 0.26 -9.90 -26.09
C GLY A 228 -0.75 -10.78 -26.83
N ALA A 229 -0.50 -11.03 -28.11
CA ALA A 229 -1.34 -11.92 -28.90
C ALA A 229 -1.40 -13.33 -28.28
N ALA A 230 -2.50 -14.06 -28.52
CA ALA A 230 -2.69 -15.43 -28.01
C ALA A 230 -1.52 -16.38 -28.37
N SER A 231 -0.87 -16.15 -29.52
CA SER A 231 0.31 -16.92 -29.96
C SER A 231 1.52 -16.78 -29.05
N CYS A 232 1.66 -15.66 -28.31
CA CYS A 232 2.73 -15.47 -27.34
C CYS A 232 2.65 -16.52 -26.21
N TYR A 233 1.44 -16.89 -25.81
CA TYR A 233 1.19 -17.78 -24.68
C TYR A 233 1.53 -19.25 -24.97
N TRP A 234 1.73 -19.66 -26.24
CA TRP A 234 2.22 -21.01 -26.55
C TRP A 234 3.63 -21.28 -25.99
N LEU A 235 4.41 -20.23 -25.70
CA LEU A 235 5.69 -20.36 -25.01
C LEU A 235 5.56 -20.94 -23.60
N ASN A 236 4.39 -20.81 -22.97
CA ASN A 236 4.13 -21.35 -21.65
C ASN A 236 4.10 -22.88 -21.59
N GLU A 237 3.93 -23.56 -22.73
CA GLU A 237 4.01 -25.02 -22.84
C GLU A 237 5.46 -25.54 -22.79
N LYS A 238 6.47 -24.65 -22.88
CA LYS A 238 7.89 -25.07 -22.95
C LYS A 238 8.49 -25.46 -21.59
N GLY A 239 8.03 -24.90 -20.49
CA GLY A 239 8.60 -25.16 -19.16
C GLY A 239 10.02 -24.62 -19.00
N VAL A 240 10.26 -23.41 -19.50
CA VAL A 240 11.56 -22.70 -19.42
C VAL A 240 11.41 -21.40 -18.65
N TYR A 241 12.51 -20.74 -18.27
CA TYR A 241 12.48 -19.58 -17.36
C TYR A 241 11.64 -18.38 -17.84
N TYR A 242 11.34 -18.28 -19.14
CA TYR A 242 10.50 -17.24 -19.73
C TYR A 242 9.12 -17.73 -20.20
N GLY A 243 8.77 -19.00 -19.92
CA GLY A 243 7.51 -19.59 -20.35
C GLY A 243 7.18 -20.86 -19.57
N TYR A 244 6.34 -20.73 -18.53
CA TYR A 244 5.98 -21.79 -17.60
C TYR A 244 4.72 -21.42 -16.81
N CYS A 245 4.10 -22.37 -16.10
CA CYS A 245 2.91 -22.13 -15.26
C CYS A 245 3.23 -21.94 -13.78
N ARG A 246 4.16 -22.73 -13.26
CA ARG A 246 4.58 -22.66 -11.86
C ARG A 246 6.01 -23.17 -11.69
N LYS A 247 6.61 -22.86 -10.54
CA LYS A 247 7.89 -23.43 -10.12
C LYS A 247 7.64 -24.49 -9.05
N GLU A 248 8.14 -25.71 -9.28
CA GLU A 248 8.12 -26.79 -8.30
C GLU A 248 9.55 -27.23 -8.01
N LYS A 249 9.97 -27.15 -6.74
CA LYS A 249 11.33 -27.55 -6.30
C LYS A 249 12.46 -26.94 -7.15
N GLY A 250 12.29 -25.70 -7.59
CA GLY A 250 13.25 -24.97 -8.44
C GLY A 250 13.12 -25.21 -9.95
N SER A 251 12.31 -26.18 -10.38
CA SER A 251 12.08 -26.50 -11.79
C SER A 251 10.88 -25.74 -12.36
N HIS A 252 11.00 -25.25 -13.59
CA HIS A 252 9.92 -24.62 -14.34
C HIS A 252 8.97 -25.68 -14.89
N VAL A 253 7.71 -25.65 -14.47
CA VAL A 253 6.71 -26.63 -14.91
C VAL A 253 5.98 -26.09 -16.16
N PRO A 254 5.99 -26.83 -17.28
CA PRO A 254 5.26 -26.43 -18.49
C PRO A 254 3.75 -26.41 -18.23
N CYS A 255 3.04 -25.49 -18.88
CA CYS A 255 1.60 -25.42 -18.82
C CYS A 255 0.94 -26.56 -19.61
N LYS A 256 -0.23 -27.01 -19.13
CA LYS A 256 -1.17 -27.76 -19.98
C LYS A 256 -1.83 -26.77 -20.95
N LYS A 257 -2.33 -27.26 -22.09
CA LYS A 257 -3.00 -26.41 -23.10
C LYS A 257 -4.12 -25.53 -22.54
N LYS A 258 -4.92 -26.04 -21.59
CA LYS A 258 -6.00 -25.27 -20.95
C LYS A 258 -5.50 -24.16 -20.00
N ASP A 259 -4.23 -24.23 -19.57
CA ASP A 259 -3.66 -23.38 -18.53
C ASP A 259 -2.67 -22.33 -19.09
N VAL A 260 -2.44 -22.31 -20.42
CA VAL A 260 -1.45 -21.42 -21.05
C VAL A 260 -1.71 -19.93 -20.79
N MET A 261 -2.95 -19.56 -20.52
CA MET A 261 -3.38 -18.20 -20.18
C MET A 261 -3.26 -17.87 -18.67
N CYS A 262 -2.62 -18.76 -17.90
CA CYS A 262 -2.35 -18.60 -16.45
C CYS A 262 -0.87 -18.76 -16.09
N GLY A 263 0.02 -18.89 -17.08
CA GLY A 263 1.46 -18.95 -16.88
C GLY A 263 2.13 -17.59 -16.94
N LYS A 264 3.15 -17.47 -17.78
CA LYS A 264 3.84 -16.21 -18.05
C LYS A 264 2.92 -15.21 -18.74
N LEU A 265 2.95 -13.97 -18.28
CA LEU A 265 2.34 -12.83 -18.95
C LEU A 265 3.21 -12.37 -20.12
N PHE A 266 2.58 -12.18 -21.28
CA PHE A 266 3.21 -11.57 -22.44
C PHE A 266 2.48 -10.28 -22.81
N CYS A 267 3.25 -9.24 -23.11
CA CYS A 267 2.78 -7.90 -23.42
C CYS A 267 3.34 -7.43 -24.76
N THR A 268 2.75 -6.37 -25.32
CA THR A 268 3.30 -5.59 -26.45
C THR A 268 3.18 -4.09 -26.17
N GLY A 269 3.93 -3.24 -26.90
CA GLY A 269 3.88 -1.76 -26.73
C GLY A 269 4.41 -1.26 -25.38
N GLY A 270 4.39 0.05 -25.13
CA GLY A 270 4.94 0.66 -23.90
C GLY A 270 6.48 0.71 -23.84
N LYS A 271 7.03 0.86 -22.63
CA LYS A 271 8.48 1.01 -22.36
C LYS A 271 9.26 -0.25 -22.74
N GLU A 272 10.50 -0.08 -23.19
CA GLU A 272 11.38 -1.18 -23.60
C GLU A 272 11.68 -2.13 -22.43
N MET A 273 12.06 -1.59 -21.27
CA MET A 273 12.37 -2.35 -20.06
C MET A 273 11.18 -2.39 -19.09
N PRO A 274 10.95 -3.52 -18.39
CA PRO A 274 9.92 -3.61 -17.36
C PRO A 274 10.32 -2.82 -16.10
N ARG A 275 9.33 -2.44 -15.29
CA ARG A 275 9.53 -1.84 -13.96
C ARG A 275 10.38 -2.74 -13.05
N ASP A 276 10.02 -4.02 -13.02
CA ASP A 276 10.64 -5.06 -12.20
C ASP A 276 11.13 -6.21 -13.06
N GLY A 277 12.22 -6.87 -12.66
CA GLY A 277 12.77 -8.03 -13.38
C GLY A 277 13.76 -7.70 -14.50
N ASN A 278 14.00 -8.69 -15.37
CA ASN A 278 14.75 -8.57 -16.62
C ASN A 278 13.79 -8.74 -17.81
N MET A 279 14.15 -8.21 -18.97
CA MET A 279 13.31 -8.30 -20.16
C MET A 279 13.68 -9.51 -21.03
N VAL A 280 12.68 -10.21 -21.53
CA VAL A 280 12.82 -11.16 -22.64
C VAL A 280 11.81 -10.80 -23.71
N ALA A 281 12.24 -10.76 -24.97
CA ALA A 281 11.39 -10.47 -26.11
C ALA A 281 11.58 -11.48 -27.25
N PHE A 282 10.48 -11.84 -27.91
CA PHE A 282 10.45 -12.65 -29.12
C PHE A 282 9.41 -12.06 -30.07
N GLN A 283 9.85 -11.62 -31.25
CA GLN A 283 8.99 -10.87 -32.17
C GLN A 283 8.35 -9.65 -31.46
N SER A 284 7.02 -9.56 -31.41
CA SER A 284 6.30 -8.50 -30.69
C SER A 284 6.00 -8.85 -29.23
N CYS A 285 6.21 -10.10 -28.79
CA CYS A 285 5.92 -10.55 -27.44
C CYS A 285 7.06 -10.19 -26.51
N LYS A 286 6.78 -9.51 -25.39
CA LYS A 286 7.75 -9.30 -24.32
C LYS A 286 7.21 -9.72 -22.97
N ALA A 287 8.10 -10.18 -22.10
CA ALA A 287 7.78 -10.60 -20.75
C ALA A 287 8.87 -10.11 -19.78
N SER A 288 8.46 -9.79 -18.55
CA SER A 288 9.41 -9.60 -17.45
C SER A 288 9.74 -10.96 -16.84
N VAL A 289 11.01 -11.25 -16.53
CA VAL A 289 11.46 -12.46 -15.84
C VAL A 289 12.15 -12.14 -14.53
N ALA A 290 12.13 -13.08 -13.59
CA ALA A 290 12.78 -12.94 -12.29
C ALA A 290 14.27 -12.55 -12.41
N ARG A 291 14.74 -11.68 -11.51
CA ARG A 291 16.18 -11.57 -11.19
C ARG A 291 16.57 -12.71 -10.25
N ASN A 292 17.83 -13.13 -10.29
CA ASN A 292 18.35 -14.31 -9.57
C ASN A 292 17.75 -14.46 -8.16
N GLY A 293 17.06 -15.58 -7.90
CA GLY A 293 16.50 -15.94 -6.60
C GLY A 293 15.19 -15.26 -6.20
N GLN A 294 14.66 -14.32 -7.00
CA GLN A 294 13.42 -13.60 -6.67
C GLN A 294 12.16 -14.29 -7.21
N ALA A 295 11.01 -13.91 -6.63
CA ALA A 295 9.70 -14.21 -7.22
C ALA A 295 9.64 -13.61 -8.63
N ASP A 296 8.96 -14.30 -9.53
CA ASP A 296 8.88 -13.86 -10.92
C ASP A 296 7.77 -12.82 -11.11
N PRO A 297 8.11 -11.54 -11.40
CA PRO A 297 7.13 -10.46 -11.49
C PRO A 297 6.28 -10.52 -12.77
N GLY A 298 6.62 -11.39 -13.73
CA GLY A 298 5.91 -11.54 -15.00
C GLY A 298 4.99 -12.75 -15.06
N MET A 299 4.59 -13.31 -13.91
CA MET A 299 3.56 -14.35 -13.85
C MET A 299 2.17 -13.72 -13.83
N ILE A 300 1.20 -14.35 -14.50
CA ILE A 300 -0.19 -13.91 -14.45
C ILE A 300 -0.72 -14.08 -13.02
N LEU A 301 -1.25 -13.00 -12.46
CA LEU A 301 -1.78 -13.00 -11.08
C LEU A 301 -2.97 -13.96 -10.91
N ASN A 302 -3.06 -14.57 -9.73
CA ASN A 302 -4.25 -15.32 -9.32
C ASN A 302 -5.51 -14.43 -9.37
N GLY A 303 -6.66 -15.03 -9.69
CA GLY A 303 -7.93 -14.32 -9.89
C GLY A 303 -8.11 -13.73 -11.30
N THR A 304 -7.05 -13.68 -12.12
CA THR A 304 -7.15 -13.19 -13.51
C THR A 304 -8.06 -14.08 -14.34
N LYS A 305 -9.02 -13.50 -15.06
CA LYS A 305 -9.94 -14.23 -15.96
C LYS A 305 -9.17 -14.97 -17.06
N CYS A 306 -9.31 -16.29 -17.13
CA CYS A 306 -8.68 -17.14 -18.16
C CYS A 306 -9.69 -17.76 -19.13
N GLY A 307 -10.98 -17.64 -18.83
CA GLY A 307 -12.07 -18.03 -19.71
C GLY A 307 -13.41 -17.64 -19.10
N ASN A 308 -14.51 -18.03 -19.75
CA ASN A 308 -15.85 -17.74 -19.24
C ASN A 308 -16.10 -18.50 -17.93
N GLY A 309 -16.34 -17.76 -16.83
CA GLY A 309 -16.51 -18.34 -15.50
C GLY A 309 -15.24 -18.96 -14.91
N MET A 310 -14.06 -18.71 -15.49
CA MET A 310 -12.80 -19.31 -15.07
C MET A 310 -11.72 -18.27 -14.78
N VAL A 311 -10.88 -18.58 -13.79
CA VAL A 311 -9.79 -17.73 -13.30
C VAL A 311 -8.51 -18.51 -13.11
N CYS A 312 -7.39 -17.79 -13.13
CA CYS A 312 -6.09 -18.35 -12.81
C CYS A 312 -5.95 -18.58 -11.31
N SER A 313 -5.51 -19.79 -10.93
CA SER A 313 -5.13 -20.13 -9.57
C SER A 313 -3.91 -21.03 -9.60
N ASN A 314 -2.79 -20.55 -9.06
CA ASN A 314 -1.51 -21.27 -8.98
C ASN A 314 -1.04 -21.85 -10.33
N GLY A 315 -1.20 -21.06 -11.40
CA GLY A 315 -0.81 -21.46 -12.75
C GLY A 315 -1.79 -22.43 -13.44
N GLU A 316 -2.99 -22.64 -12.90
CA GLU A 316 -4.03 -23.43 -13.56
C GLU A 316 -5.28 -22.56 -13.84
N CYS A 317 -5.94 -22.81 -14.97
CA CYS A 317 -7.23 -22.23 -15.29
C CYS A 317 -8.33 -23.13 -14.72
N VAL A 318 -9.05 -22.61 -13.73
CA VAL A 318 -10.04 -23.32 -12.92
C VAL A 318 -11.34 -22.52 -12.83
N TYR A 319 -12.44 -23.14 -12.39
CA TYR A 319 -13.70 -22.42 -12.21
C TYR A 319 -13.59 -21.38 -11.10
N ALA A 320 -14.16 -20.19 -11.35
CA ALA A 320 -14.14 -19.09 -10.40
C ALA A 320 -14.84 -19.42 -9.08
N GLU A 321 -15.90 -20.23 -9.14
CA GLU A 321 -16.65 -20.68 -7.96
C GLU A 321 -15.81 -21.50 -6.98
N ASP A 322 -14.90 -22.35 -7.48
CA ASP A 322 -14.02 -23.19 -6.66
C ASP A 322 -13.00 -22.35 -5.86
N VAL A 323 -12.58 -21.22 -6.45
CA VAL A 323 -11.56 -20.32 -5.89
C VAL A 323 -12.18 -19.31 -4.94
N PHE A 324 -13.23 -18.62 -5.36
CA PHE A 324 -13.76 -17.49 -4.61
C PHE A 324 -14.74 -17.88 -3.52
N ARG A 325 -15.49 -18.98 -3.70
CA ARG A 325 -16.47 -19.50 -2.74
C ARG A 325 -17.46 -18.43 -2.21
N SER A 326 -17.73 -17.42 -3.03
CA SER A 326 -18.53 -16.24 -2.71
C SER A 326 -19.99 -16.33 -3.14
N THR A 327 -20.39 -17.49 -3.67
CA THR A 327 -21.71 -17.73 -4.26
C THR A 327 -22.82 -17.35 -3.30
N ASN A 328 -23.76 -16.53 -3.79
CA ASN A 328 -24.93 -16.04 -3.06
C ASN A 328 -24.62 -15.22 -1.80
N CYS A 329 -23.42 -14.63 -1.66
CA CYS A 329 -23.14 -13.82 -0.48
C CYS A 329 -24.03 -12.57 -0.41
N SER A 330 -24.08 -11.76 -1.47
CA SER A 330 -24.92 -10.55 -1.50
C SER A 330 -26.42 -10.87 -1.39
N ALA A 331 -26.86 -12.05 -1.82
CA ALA A 331 -28.25 -12.48 -1.67
C ALA A 331 -28.67 -12.72 -0.20
N LYS A 332 -27.71 -12.82 0.72
CA LYS A 332 -27.95 -12.92 2.17
C LYS A 332 -28.00 -11.56 2.85
N CYS A 333 -27.62 -10.48 2.15
CA CYS A 333 -27.66 -9.13 2.68
C CYS A 333 -29.07 -8.55 2.53
N THR A 334 -29.58 -7.98 3.62
CA THR A 334 -30.90 -7.36 3.69
C THR A 334 -30.79 -5.85 3.54
N GLY A 335 -31.89 -5.20 3.12
CA GLY A 335 -31.88 -3.76 2.88
C GLY A 335 -30.95 -3.38 1.73
N HIS A 336 -30.36 -2.18 1.81
CA HIS A 336 -29.40 -1.67 0.85
C HIS A 336 -27.98 -2.02 1.28
N ALA A 337 -27.67 -3.31 1.31
CA ALA A 337 -26.38 -3.82 1.75
C ALA A 337 -25.75 -4.77 0.72
N VAL A 338 -24.42 -4.74 0.66
CA VAL A 338 -23.58 -5.56 -0.22
C VAL A 338 -22.64 -6.43 0.60
N CYS A 339 -22.30 -7.59 0.05
CA CYS A 339 -21.33 -8.48 0.68
C CYS A 339 -19.89 -8.04 0.39
N ASP A 340 -19.10 -7.95 1.45
CA ASP A 340 -17.68 -7.65 1.41
C ASP A 340 -16.79 -8.90 1.30
N HIS A 341 -15.49 -8.69 1.24
CA HIS A 341 -14.47 -9.73 1.21
C HIS A 341 -14.40 -10.63 2.47
N LYS A 342 -14.97 -10.20 3.60
CA LYS A 342 -15.08 -10.98 4.84
C LYS A 342 -16.39 -11.79 4.90
N LEU A 343 -17.16 -11.80 3.81
CA LEU A 343 -18.49 -12.43 3.72
C LEU A 343 -19.49 -11.82 4.72
N GLN A 344 -19.32 -10.54 5.04
CA GLN A 344 -20.21 -9.76 5.88
C GLN A 344 -20.96 -8.73 5.02
N CYS A 345 -22.09 -8.26 5.51
CA CYS A 345 -22.89 -7.25 4.83
C CYS A 345 -22.50 -5.86 5.30
N GLN A 346 -22.30 -4.95 4.35
CA GLN A 346 -22.00 -3.53 4.55
C GLN A 346 -23.02 -2.72 3.77
N CYS A 347 -23.49 -1.61 4.33
CA CYS A 347 -24.43 -0.74 3.64
C CYS A 347 -23.81 -0.17 2.35
N GLU A 348 -24.64 0.04 1.33
CA GLU A 348 -24.27 0.80 0.15
C GLU A 348 -24.17 2.29 0.48
N GLU A 349 -23.39 3.04 -0.30
CA GLU A 349 -23.31 4.49 -0.16
C GLU A 349 -24.70 5.13 -0.26
N GLY A 350 -24.98 6.07 0.64
CA GLY A 350 -26.30 6.70 0.79
C GLY A 350 -27.23 5.99 1.78
N TRP A 351 -26.77 4.93 2.44
CA TRP A 351 -27.54 4.19 3.45
C TRP A 351 -26.78 4.07 4.77
N ALA A 352 -27.52 4.14 5.87
CA ALA A 352 -26.94 4.18 7.20
C ALA A 352 -26.86 2.77 7.86
N PRO A 353 -25.70 2.39 8.44
CA PRO A 353 -25.60 1.22 9.30
C PRO A 353 -26.39 1.39 10.62
N PRO A 354 -26.79 0.29 11.30
CA PRO A 354 -26.43 -1.10 11.00
C PRO A 354 -27.43 -1.85 10.11
N THR A 355 -28.63 -1.30 9.88
CA THR A 355 -29.71 -2.02 9.16
C THR A 355 -29.73 -1.77 7.65
N CYS A 356 -29.12 -0.66 7.19
CA CYS A 356 -29.12 -0.26 5.78
C CYS A 356 -30.54 -0.05 5.21
N GLU A 357 -31.48 0.38 6.05
CA GLU A 357 -32.89 0.64 5.66
C GLU A 357 -33.23 2.13 5.58
N SER A 358 -32.45 2.99 6.24
CA SER A 358 -32.62 4.44 6.22
C SER A 358 -31.56 5.09 5.36
N SER A 359 -31.95 6.06 4.54
CA SER A 359 -31.02 6.92 3.82
C SER A 359 -30.17 7.74 4.80
N SER A 360 -28.88 7.93 4.47
CA SER A 360 -27.95 8.74 5.26
C SER A 360 -28.02 10.24 5.01
#